data_AF-A0A0V1JIL0-F1
#
_entry.id   AF-A0A0V1JIL0-F1
#
_cell.length_a   1.000
_cell.length_b   1.000
_cell.length_c   1.000
_cell.angle_alpha   90.00
_cell.angle_beta   90.00
_cell.angle_gamma   90.00
#
_symmetry.space_group_name_H-M   'P 1'
#
loop_
_entity.id
_entity.type
_entity.pdbx_description
1 polymer ?
#
loop_
_entity_poly.entity_id
_entity_poly.type
_entity_poly.pdbx_seq_one_letter_code
_entity_poly.pdbx_strand_id
1 'polypeptide(L)'
;MKLNVAYPVTACQKTFEIDDERKLRIFYDKRMGQEVDMSSIDDQWKGYIAKISGGNDKQGFPMKQGVLTNQRVRLLLRKGHSCYRPRRDGERRRKSVRGCIVDGNLSVLNLVIVKKGEGDVAGLTDKSIPRPLGPKRASKIRKLFNLSYEDDVRKYVVRRELPAKDGKKARSKAPKIQRLITPRVLQRRRHRLALKRRRAIQRREQASEYHKLLAQRQKEKAMEKRAARRSASLRSSASKSITESSSIKKFPMPAKSKITTKVAAAEAKVLEKRGKVQKVQAAVKPKAATPAKFKMQAKPNAASAAAAGKTTAAKKTITKKTKSSGKK
;
A
#
# COMPACT_ATOMS: atom_id res chain seq x y z
N MET A 1 -41.22 11.56 13.98
CA MET A 1 -39.88 11.53 13.31
C MET A 1 -39.45 10.07 13.14
N LYS A 2 -38.82 9.70 12.02
CA LYS A 2 -38.35 8.33 11.78
C LYS A 2 -36.91 8.14 12.26
N LEU A 3 -36.63 7.07 13.01
CA LEU A 3 -35.29 6.67 13.43
C LEU A 3 -34.85 5.46 12.62
N ASN A 4 -33.84 5.64 11.77
CA ASN A 4 -33.17 4.55 11.07
C ASN A 4 -32.00 4.06 11.91
N VAL A 5 -32.19 2.97 12.64
CA VAL A 5 -31.16 2.43 13.52
C VAL A 5 -30.45 1.26 12.82
N ALA A 6 -29.13 1.32 12.81
CA ALA A 6 -28.28 0.25 12.29
C ALA A 6 -27.43 -0.36 13.40
N TYR A 7 -27.29 -1.69 13.38
CA TYR A 7 -26.34 -2.40 14.25
C TYR A 7 -25.21 -3.02 13.42
N PRO A 8 -23.99 -2.44 13.43
CA PRO A 8 -22.91 -2.89 12.56
C PRO A 8 -22.42 -4.31 12.81
N VAL A 9 -22.63 -4.85 14.01
CA VAL A 9 -22.16 -6.19 14.41
C VAL A 9 -22.97 -7.27 13.68
N THR A 10 -24.30 -7.13 13.67
CA THR A 10 -25.21 -8.05 12.96
C THR A 10 -25.44 -7.66 11.51
N ALA A 11 -25.04 -6.44 11.11
CA ALA A 11 -25.32 -5.83 9.82
C ALA A 11 -26.82 -5.63 9.50
N CYS A 12 -27.67 -5.67 10.53
CA CYS A 12 -29.10 -5.39 10.41
C CYS A 12 -29.38 -3.89 10.56
N GLN A 13 -30.48 -3.46 9.96
CA GLN A 13 -31.03 -2.12 10.11
C GLN A 13 -32.55 -2.19 10.22
N LYS A 14 -33.13 -1.31 11.03
CA LYS A 14 -34.58 -1.22 11.21
C LYS A 14 -34.98 0.24 11.38
N THR A 15 -36.11 0.60 10.77
CA THR A 15 -36.72 1.91 10.94
C THR A 15 -37.77 1.83 12.04
N PHE A 16 -37.69 2.77 12.99
CA PHE A 16 -38.68 2.97 14.05
C PHE A 16 -39.35 4.31 13.81
N GLU A 17 -40.67 4.34 13.90
CA GLU A 17 -41.45 5.57 13.80
C GLU A 17 -41.83 5.99 15.21
N ILE A 18 -41.41 7.20 15.60
CA ILE A 18 -41.66 7.76 16.93
C ILE A 18 -42.31 9.12 16.74
N ASP A 19 -43.54 9.25 17.21
CA ASP A 19 -44.30 10.49 17.11
C ASP A 19 -44.27 11.31 18.41
N ASP A 20 -44.01 10.65 19.55
CA ASP A 20 -43.89 11.33 20.85
C ASP A 20 -42.62 12.18 20.92
N GLU A 21 -42.80 13.49 21.02
CA GLU A 21 -41.72 14.48 21.09
C GLU A 21 -40.88 14.36 22.38
N ARG A 22 -41.45 13.85 23.49
CA ARG A 22 -40.71 13.68 24.74
C ARG A 22 -39.57 12.68 24.58
N LYS A 23 -39.83 11.59 23.84
CA LYS A 23 -38.82 10.57 23.49
C LYS A 23 -37.75 11.10 22.54
N LEU A 24 -38.11 12.04 21.67
CA LEU A 24 -37.20 12.62 20.68
C LEU A 24 -36.30 13.73 21.23
N ARG A 25 -36.70 14.37 22.33
CA ARG A 25 -35.98 15.52 22.93
C ARG A 25 -34.53 15.23 23.28
N ILE A 26 -34.21 13.97 23.59
CA ILE A 26 -32.86 13.49 23.92
C ILE A 26 -31.89 13.75 22.76
N PHE A 27 -32.37 13.71 21.52
CA PHE A 27 -31.56 13.97 20.34
C PHE A 27 -31.41 15.44 20.00
N TYR A 28 -32.30 16.30 20.48
CA TYR A 28 -32.25 17.74 20.16
C TYR A 28 -30.99 18.38 20.76
N ASP A 29 -30.48 19.39 20.05
CA ASP A 29 -29.21 20.09 20.34
C ASP A 29 -27.95 19.20 20.33
N LYS A 30 -28.11 17.91 20.07
CA LYS A 30 -26.98 17.01 19.80
C LYS A 30 -26.49 17.22 18.38
N ARG A 31 -25.18 17.03 18.22
CA ARG A 31 -24.50 17.13 16.93
C ARG A 31 -24.28 15.75 16.34
N MET A 32 -24.31 15.70 15.01
CA MET A 32 -23.91 14.52 14.26
C MET A 32 -22.50 14.07 14.69
N GLY A 33 -22.35 12.78 14.98
CA GLY A 33 -21.16 12.17 15.54
C GLY A 33 -21.15 12.04 17.07
N GLN A 34 -22.08 12.66 17.80
CA GLN A 34 -22.21 12.46 19.24
C GLN A 34 -22.91 11.14 19.58
N GLU A 35 -22.53 10.58 20.73
CA GLU A 35 -23.18 9.43 21.35
C GLU A 35 -24.31 9.92 22.25
N VAL A 36 -25.43 9.22 22.18
CA VAL A 36 -26.66 9.52 22.90
C VAL A 36 -27.14 8.24 23.56
N ASP A 37 -27.49 8.34 24.83
CA ASP A 37 -28.13 7.26 25.57
C ASP A 37 -29.58 7.12 25.11
N MET A 38 -29.95 5.90 24.70
CA MET A 38 -31.28 5.60 24.16
C MET A 38 -32.26 5.14 25.24
N SER A 39 -31.82 5.03 26.50
CA SER A 39 -32.60 4.44 27.59
C SER A 39 -33.94 5.13 27.84
N SER A 40 -34.08 6.43 27.57
CA SER A 40 -35.34 7.16 27.83
C SER A 40 -36.34 7.13 26.67
N ILE A 41 -36.06 6.38 25.59
CA ILE A 41 -36.99 6.24 24.46
C ILE A 41 -38.02 5.14 24.72
N ASP A 42 -37.54 3.97 25.11
CA ASP A 42 -38.37 2.82 25.42
C ASP A 42 -37.58 1.86 26.32
N ASP A 43 -38.27 1.00 27.06
CA ASP A 43 -37.64 0.04 27.96
C ASP A 43 -36.73 -0.94 27.20
N GLN A 44 -37.07 -1.23 25.94
CA GLN A 44 -36.25 -2.06 25.03
C GLN A 44 -34.87 -1.47 24.74
N TRP A 45 -34.72 -0.15 24.89
CA TRP A 45 -33.48 0.58 24.61
C TRP A 45 -32.63 0.83 25.87
N LYS A 46 -33.00 0.25 27.01
CA LYS A 46 -32.25 0.38 28.25
C LYS A 46 -30.80 -0.09 28.09
N GLY A 47 -29.85 0.79 28.39
CA GLY A 47 -28.41 0.55 28.28
C GLY A 47 -27.85 0.61 26.85
N TYR A 48 -28.68 0.90 25.84
CA TYR A 48 -28.20 1.10 24.47
C TYR A 48 -27.62 2.50 24.30
N ILE A 49 -26.42 2.56 23.71
CA ILE A 49 -25.81 3.82 23.28
C ILE A 49 -25.74 3.85 21.76
N ALA A 50 -26.36 4.88 21.19
CA ALA A 50 -26.35 5.11 19.76
C ALA A 50 -25.61 6.40 19.40
N LYS A 51 -24.87 6.35 18.30
CA LYS A 51 -24.22 7.50 17.70
C LYS A 51 -25.09 8.08 16.60
N ILE A 52 -25.32 9.38 16.62
CA ILE A 52 -26.01 10.07 15.52
C ILE A 52 -25.09 10.07 14.30
N SER A 53 -25.44 9.30 13.27
CA SER A 53 -24.64 9.21 12.04
C SER A 53 -25.04 10.22 10.98
N GLY A 54 -26.29 10.71 11.01
CA GLY A 54 -26.80 11.73 10.10
C GLY A 54 -28.31 11.71 10.01
N GLY A 55 -28.85 12.24 8.92
CA GLY A 55 -30.28 12.37 8.76
C GLY A 55 -30.67 13.16 7.53
N ASN A 56 -31.98 13.25 7.32
CA ASN A 56 -32.61 14.01 6.26
C ASN A 56 -33.67 14.94 6.87
N ASP A 57 -33.65 16.19 6.40
CA ASP A 57 -34.67 17.19 6.71
C ASP A 57 -36.02 16.81 6.06
N LYS A 58 -37.13 17.42 6.48
CA LYS A 58 -38.49 17.18 5.96
C LYS A 58 -38.60 17.34 4.43
N GLN A 59 -37.87 18.29 3.85
CA GLN A 59 -37.80 18.49 2.39
C GLN A 59 -36.66 17.69 1.73
N GLY A 60 -36.09 16.70 2.42
CA GLY A 60 -35.14 15.73 1.86
C GLY A 60 -33.66 16.15 1.83
N PHE A 61 -33.32 17.37 2.27
CA PHE A 61 -31.92 17.81 2.30
C PHE A 61 -31.11 17.02 3.34
N PRO A 62 -29.94 16.46 2.98
CA PRO A 62 -29.13 15.65 3.88
C PRO A 62 -28.36 16.52 4.88
N MET A 63 -28.09 15.97 6.07
CA MET A 63 -27.18 16.57 7.06
C MET A 63 -25.71 16.48 6.63
N LYS A 64 -24.89 17.46 7.02
CA LYS A 64 -23.44 17.45 6.78
C LYS A 64 -22.64 17.78 8.03
N GLN A 65 -21.66 16.92 8.31
CA GLN A 65 -20.71 17.13 9.40
C GLN A 65 -19.95 18.46 9.24
N GLY A 66 -19.80 19.17 10.37
CA GLY A 66 -19.01 20.41 10.44
C GLY A 66 -19.79 21.69 10.09
N VAL A 67 -21.05 21.58 9.67
CA VAL A 67 -21.93 22.75 9.51
C VAL A 67 -22.64 22.98 10.85
N LEU A 68 -22.12 23.88 11.68
CA LEU A 68 -22.54 24.08 13.07
C LEU A 68 -23.83 24.92 13.21
N THR A 69 -24.81 24.62 12.37
CA THR A 69 -26.15 25.21 12.43
C THR A 69 -27.17 24.07 12.56
N ASN A 70 -28.36 24.39 13.06
CA ASN A 70 -29.53 23.56 12.86
C ASN A 70 -30.15 23.84 11.47
N GLN A 71 -30.12 25.08 10.98
CA GLN A 71 -30.69 25.45 9.67
C GLN A 71 -29.90 24.92 8.46
N ARG A 72 -30.44 25.18 7.26
CA ARG A 72 -29.80 24.85 5.97
C ARG A 72 -28.83 25.94 5.53
N VAL A 73 -27.73 25.52 4.92
CA VAL A 73 -26.72 26.42 4.36
C VAL A 73 -26.39 25.99 2.93
N ARG A 74 -26.11 26.96 2.05
CA ARG A 74 -25.66 26.69 0.68
C ARG A 74 -24.13 26.69 0.63
N LEU A 75 -23.56 25.52 0.34
CA LEU A 75 -22.10 25.33 0.29
C LEU A 75 -21.65 24.93 -1.11
N LEU A 76 -20.45 25.38 -1.50
CA LEU A 76 -19.80 24.98 -2.75
C LEU A 76 -19.06 23.65 -2.55
N LEU A 77 -19.65 22.55 -3.01
CA LEU A 77 -19.15 21.19 -2.80
C LEU A 77 -18.29 20.70 -3.98
N ARG A 78 -17.28 19.86 -3.69
CA ARG A 78 -16.32 19.26 -4.63
C ARG A 78 -16.33 17.73 -4.50
N LYS A 79 -15.62 17.03 -5.40
CA LYS A 79 -15.41 15.56 -5.32
C LYS A 79 -14.89 15.15 -3.95
N GLY A 80 -15.53 14.15 -3.33
CA GLY A 80 -15.15 13.60 -2.03
C GLY A 80 -15.83 14.28 -0.83
N HIS A 81 -16.50 15.42 -0.99
CA HIS A 81 -17.38 15.92 0.07
C HIS A 81 -18.66 15.08 0.16
N SER A 82 -19.18 14.90 1.38
CA SER A 82 -20.53 14.38 1.60
C SER A 82 -21.60 15.25 0.93
N CYS A 83 -22.75 14.65 0.62
CA CYS A 83 -23.92 15.28 0.01
C CYS A 83 -23.77 15.71 -1.47
N TYR A 84 -22.64 15.40 -2.12
CA TYR A 84 -22.43 15.68 -3.54
C TYR A 84 -21.59 14.60 -4.23
N ARG A 85 -22.05 14.21 -5.43
CA ARG A 85 -21.30 13.40 -6.39
C ARG A 85 -21.15 14.21 -7.68
N PRO A 86 -19.92 14.59 -8.08
CA PRO A 86 -19.70 15.36 -9.30
C PRO A 86 -20.01 14.53 -10.55
N ARG A 87 -20.42 15.21 -11.63
CA ARG A 87 -20.68 14.57 -12.94
C ARG A 87 -19.50 14.73 -13.88
N ARG A 88 -18.81 15.87 -13.80
CA ARG A 88 -17.56 16.11 -14.52
C ARG A 88 -16.39 16.18 -13.53
N ASP A 89 -15.19 15.80 -13.99
CA ASP A 89 -14.00 15.96 -13.17
C ASP A 89 -13.67 17.45 -12.97
N GLY A 90 -13.25 17.81 -11.76
CA GLY A 90 -13.02 19.20 -11.36
C GLY A 90 -14.28 20.02 -11.04
N GLU A 91 -15.48 19.51 -11.33
CA GLU A 91 -16.74 20.22 -11.08
C GLU A 91 -16.95 20.51 -9.59
N ARG A 92 -17.30 21.76 -9.30
CA ARG A 92 -17.82 22.19 -7.99
C ARG A 92 -19.24 22.72 -8.17
N ARG A 93 -20.16 22.34 -7.28
CA ARG A 93 -21.55 22.79 -7.35
C ARG A 93 -22.01 23.33 -6.00
N ARG A 94 -22.66 24.50 -6.01
CA ARG A 94 -23.28 25.10 -4.83
C ARG A 94 -24.61 24.39 -4.55
N LYS A 95 -24.72 23.71 -3.40
CA LYS A 95 -25.91 22.96 -2.99
C LYS A 95 -26.35 23.35 -1.59
N SER A 96 -27.65 23.33 -1.34
CA SER A 96 -28.23 23.46 0.00
C SER A 96 -28.05 22.15 0.76
N VAL A 97 -27.64 22.25 2.03
CA VAL A 97 -27.36 21.12 2.91
C VAL A 97 -27.86 21.47 4.32
N ARG A 98 -28.42 20.51 5.04
CA ARG A 98 -28.84 20.69 6.44
C ARG A 98 -27.61 20.68 7.34
N GLY A 99 -27.61 21.52 8.37
CA GLY A 99 -26.55 21.55 9.36
C GLY A 99 -26.46 20.25 10.18
N CYS A 100 -25.44 20.15 11.04
CA CYS A 100 -25.16 18.95 11.82
C CYS A 100 -25.89 18.89 13.16
N ILE A 101 -26.51 19.99 13.61
CA ILE A 101 -27.28 20.03 14.86
C ILE A 101 -28.67 19.47 14.58
N VAL A 102 -29.10 18.55 15.44
CA VAL A 102 -30.40 17.88 15.37
C VAL A 102 -31.50 18.78 15.94
N ASP A 103 -32.66 18.76 15.29
CA ASP A 103 -33.82 19.62 15.58
C ASP A 103 -35.09 18.89 15.08
N GLY A 104 -36.27 19.29 15.57
CA GLY A 104 -37.58 18.67 15.26
C GLY A 104 -38.02 18.80 13.78
N ASN A 105 -37.27 19.56 12.99
CA ASN A 105 -37.49 19.71 11.55
C ASN A 105 -36.92 18.55 10.72
N LEU A 106 -36.30 17.54 11.33
CA LEU A 106 -35.87 16.34 10.61
C LEU A 106 -37.04 15.39 10.32
N SER A 107 -37.03 14.76 9.15
CA SER A 107 -37.95 13.66 8.85
C SER A 107 -37.36 12.33 9.31
N VAL A 108 -36.06 12.13 9.06
CA VAL A 108 -35.34 10.89 9.37
C VAL A 108 -34.04 11.20 10.09
N LEU A 109 -33.79 10.52 11.20
CA LEU A 109 -32.51 10.51 11.90
C LEU A 109 -31.87 9.12 11.77
N ASN A 110 -30.64 9.07 11.27
CA ASN A 110 -29.86 7.85 11.12
C ASN A 110 -28.95 7.66 12.33
N LEU A 111 -29.11 6.52 13.01
CA LEU A 111 -28.42 6.15 14.24
C LEU A 111 -27.61 4.88 14.04
N VAL A 112 -26.44 4.80 14.68
CA VAL A 112 -25.58 3.61 14.69
C VAL A 112 -25.36 3.17 16.12
N ILE A 113 -25.75 1.94 16.46
CA ILE A 113 -25.52 1.41 17.81
C ILE A 113 -24.02 1.18 18.01
N VAL A 114 -23.49 1.76 19.10
CA VAL A 114 -22.09 1.60 19.53
C VAL A 114 -21.98 0.57 20.65
N LYS A 115 -22.89 0.64 21.64
CA LYS A 115 -22.99 -0.33 22.74
C LYS A 115 -24.36 -0.99 22.74
N LYS A 116 -24.36 -2.33 22.84
CA LYS A 116 -25.58 -3.13 23.00
C LYS A 116 -26.05 -3.02 24.46
N GLY A 117 -27.34 -2.78 24.66
CA GLY A 117 -27.98 -2.83 25.98
C GLY A 117 -28.35 -4.25 26.41
N GLU A 118 -29.18 -4.33 27.46
CA GLU A 118 -29.54 -5.58 28.12
C GLU A 118 -30.56 -6.40 27.30
N GLY A 119 -31.63 -5.76 26.83
CA GLY A 119 -32.68 -6.40 26.05
C GLY A 119 -32.31 -6.55 24.57
N ASP A 120 -32.91 -7.53 23.88
CA ASP A 120 -32.78 -7.65 22.41
C ASP A 120 -33.89 -6.88 21.68
N VAL A 121 -33.49 -6.17 20.63
CA VAL A 121 -34.41 -5.40 19.79
C VAL A 121 -34.77 -6.23 18.56
N ALA A 122 -36.06 -6.57 18.46
CA ALA A 122 -36.61 -7.42 17.42
C ALA A 122 -36.26 -6.91 16.01
N GLY A 123 -35.62 -7.78 15.21
CA GLY A 123 -35.22 -7.49 13.83
C GLY A 123 -33.96 -6.64 13.68
N LEU A 124 -33.28 -6.28 14.77
CA LEU A 124 -32.03 -5.51 14.73
C LEU A 124 -30.87 -6.28 15.39
N THR A 125 -30.99 -6.62 16.68
CA THR A 125 -29.95 -7.38 17.40
C THR A 125 -30.19 -8.88 17.36
N ASP A 126 -31.46 -9.26 17.18
CA ASP A 126 -31.95 -10.63 17.22
C ASP A 126 -31.46 -11.50 16.04
N LYS A 127 -31.35 -10.88 14.85
CA LYS A 127 -30.88 -11.56 13.62
C LYS A 127 -29.46 -11.14 13.31
N SER A 128 -28.65 -12.08 12.81
CA SER A 128 -27.30 -11.82 12.30
C SER A 128 -27.23 -12.10 10.80
N ILE A 129 -26.90 -11.08 10.00
CA ILE A 129 -26.73 -11.22 8.56
C ILE A 129 -25.24 -11.51 8.28
N PRO A 130 -24.90 -12.70 7.77
CA PRO A 130 -23.52 -13.04 7.48
C PRO A 130 -22.96 -12.18 6.34
N ARG A 131 -21.66 -11.86 6.40
CA ARG A 131 -21.00 -11.12 5.33
C ARG A 131 -20.92 -11.98 4.06
N PRO A 132 -21.50 -11.55 2.93
CA PRO A 132 -21.63 -12.40 1.74
C PRO A 132 -20.34 -12.59 0.95
N LEU A 133 -19.33 -11.73 1.17
CA LEU A 133 -18.10 -11.69 0.39
C LEU A 133 -16.88 -11.75 1.30
N GLY A 134 -15.97 -12.67 0.98
CA GLY A 134 -14.65 -12.76 1.59
C GLY A 134 -13.61 -11.80 0.99
N PRO A 135 -12.41 -11.74 1.58
CA PRO A 135 -11.31 -10.92 1.07
C PRO A 135 -10.79 -11.43 -0.28
N LYS A 136 -10.62 -10.51 -1.25
CA LYS A 136 -10.06 -10.80 -2.60
C LYS A 136 -8.54 -10.68 -2.69
N ARG A 137 -7.90 -9.89 -1.83
CA ARG A 137 -6.46 -9.58 -1.89
C ARG A 137 -5.68 -10.64 -1.12
N ALA A 138 -4.59 -11.16 -1.67
CA ALA A 138 -3.76 -12.19 -1.04
C ALA A 138 -3.37 -11.84 0.41
N SER A 139 -2.93 -10.61 0.67
CA SER A 139 -2.57 -10.17 2.03
C SER A 139 -3.75 -10.09 3.00
N LYS A 140 -4.98 -9.81 2.52
CA LYS A 140 -6.18 -9.81 3.36
C LYS A 140 -6.65 -11.24 3.68
N ILE A 141 -6.45 -12.18 2.76
CA ILE A 141 -6.73 -13.60 3.00
C ILE A 141 -5.79 -14.14 4.08
N ARG A 142 -4.49 -13.84 3.99
CA ARG A 142 -3.51 -14.22 5.03
C ARG A 142 -3.90 -13.70 6.41
N LYS A 143 -4.28 -12.42 6.51
CA LYS A 143 -4.75 -11.82 7.78
C LYS A 143 -6.03 -12.46 8.33
N LEU A 144 -6.93 -12.92 7.47
CA LEU A 144 -8.19 -13.51 7.90
C LEU A 144 -7.98 -14.87 8.57
N PHE A 145 -7.07 -15.69 8.01
CA PHE A 145 -6.81 -17.06 8.48
C PHE A 145 -5.49 -17.18 9.26
N ASN A 146 -4.87 -16.05 9.62
CA ASN A 146 -3.55 -15.99 10.28
C ASN A 146 -2.47 -16.85 9.59
N LEU A 147 -2.45 -16.84 8.26
CA LEU A 147 -1.50 -17.64 7.46
C LEU A 147 -0.12 -16.99 7.42
N SER A 148 0.90 -17.85 7.31
CA SER A 148 2.27 -17.45 7.05
C SER A 148 2.48 -17.00 5.59
N TYR A 149 3.69 -16.60 5.25
CA TYR A 149 4.02 -16.18 3.88
C TYR A 149 4.26 -17.35 2.94
N GLU A 150 4.67 -18.48 3.52
CA GLU A 150 4.94 -19.77 2.91
C GLU A 150 3.65 -20.44 2.43
N ASP A 151 2.54 -20.19 3.14
CA ASP A 151 1.25 -20.80 2.83
C ASP A 151 0.62 -20.32 1.51
N ASP A 152 0.07 -21.27 0.75
CA ASP A 152 -0.67 -20.98 -0.48
C ASP A 152 -2.10 -20.51 -0.17
N VAL A 153 -2.30 -19.19 -0.33
CA VAL A 153 -3.59 -18.52 -0.15
C VAL A 153 -4.69 -19.00 -1.09
N ARG A 154 -4.39 -19.73 -2.17
CA ARG A 154 -5.40 -20.22 -3.13
C ARG A 154 -6.38 -21.21 -2.50
N LYS A 155 -5.90 -22.02 -1.57
CA LYS A 155 -6.69 -23.05 -0.88
C LYS A 155 -7.69 -22.42 0.09
N TYR A 156 -7.31 -21.29 0.69
CA TYR A 156 -8.07 -20.61 1.74
C TYR A 156 -9.00 -19.50 1.22
N VAL A 157 -9.29 -19.46 -0.09
CA VAL A 157 -10.22 -18.46 -0.63
C VAL A 157 -11.64 -18.85 -0.28
N VAL A 158 -12.34 -17.98 0.47
CA VAL A 158 -13.77 -18.14 0.76
C VAL A 158 -14.54 -18.18 -0.55
N ARG A 159 -15.28 -19.28 -0.74
CA ARG A 159 -16.14 -19.51 -1.90
C ARG A 159 -17.58 -19.23 -1.53
N ARG A 160 -18.36 -18.80 -2.51
CA ARG A 160 -19.81 -18.65 -2.40
C ARG A 160 -20.49 -19.80 -3.12
N GLU A 161 -21.22 -20.60 -2.39
CA GLU A 161 -22.07 -21.66 -2.94
C GLU A 161 -23.35 -21.03 -3.48
N LEU A 162 -23.64 -21.29 -4.75
CA LEU A 162 -24.87 -20.88 -5.40
C LEU A 162 -25.73 -22.13 -5.55
N PRO A 163 -26.94 -22.16 -4.96
CA PRO A 163 -27.84 -23.30 -5.08
C PRO A 163 -28.24 -23.51 -6.54
N ALA A 164 -28.68 -24.74 -6.86
CA ALA A 164 -29.24 -25.03 -8.17
C ALA A 164 -30.51 -24.19 -8.36
N LYS A 165 -30.56 -23.39 -9.42
CA LYS A 165 -31.69 -22.52 -9.75
C LYS A 165 -31.85 -22.44 -11.26
N ASP A 166 -33.08 -22.42 -11.75
CA ASP A 166 -33.43 -22.22 -13.16
C ASP A 166 -32.73 -23.22 -14.10
N GLY A 167 -32.82 -24.51 -13.78
CA GLY A 167 -32.21 -25.60 -14.56
C GLY A 167 -30.67 -25.66 -14.51
N LYS A 168 -30.01 -24.76 -13.77
CA LYS A 168 -28.55 -24.74 -13.62
C LYS A 168 -28.14 -25.49 -12.36
N LYS A 169 -27.16 -26.38 -12.50
CA LYS A 169 -26.53 -27.09 -11.38
C LYS A 169 -25.94 -26.10 -10.37
N ALA A 170 -25.86 -26.52 -9.11
CA ALA A 170 -25.19 -25.76 -8.06
C ALA A 170 -23.75 -25.43 -8.44
N ARG A 171 -23.29 -24.21 -8.15
CA ARG A 171 -21.96 -23.73 -8.53
C ARG A 171 -21.27 -23.07 -7.35
N SER A 172 -20.01 -23.43 -7.12
CA SER A 172 -19.16 -22.74 -6.15
C SER A 172 -18.33 -21.66 -6.87
N LYS A 173 -18.53 -20.39 -6.52
CA LYS A 173 -17.82 -19.25 -7.11
C LYS A 173 -16.77 -18.71 -6.15
N ALA A 174 -15.59 -18.37 -6.69
CA ALA A 174 -14.51 -17.74 -5.93
C ALA A 174 -14.01 -16.47 -6.65
N PRO A 175 -13.56 -15.45 -5.91
CA PRO A 175 -12.95 -14.27 -6.50
C PRO A 175 -11.55 -14.57 -7.04
N LYS A 176 -11.19 -13.94 -8.17
CA LYS A 176 -9.79 -13.93 -8.64
C LYS A 176 -8.90 -13.20 -7.64
N ILE A 177 -7.95 -13.92 -7.05
CA ILE A 177 -7.05 -13.36 -6.03
C ILE A 177 -6.20 -12.24 -6.64
N GLN A 178 -6.23 -11.08 -6.00
CA GLN A 178 -5.41 -9.95 -6.40
C GLN A 178 -4.09 -9.92 -5.61
N ARG A 179 -3.03 -9.45 -6.26
CA ARG A 179 -1.67 -9.33 -5.67
C ARG A 179 -1.06 -10.67 -5.24
N LEU A 180 -1.46 -11.75 -5.88
CA LEU A 180 -0.78 -13.03 -5.76
C LEU A 180 0.49 -13.02 -6.62
N ILE A 181 1.62 -13.40 -6.05
CA ILE A 181 2.86 -13.60 -6.79
C ILE A 181 2.77 -14.98 -7.44
N THR A 182 2.78 -15.04 -8.77
CA THR A 182 2.76 -16.29 -9.53
C THR A 182 4.10 -16.49 -10.25
N PRO A 183 4.45 -17.72 -10.67
CA PRO A 183 5.66 -17.98 -11.45
C PRO A 183 5.78 -17.08 -12.69
N ARG A 184 4.65 -16.80 -13.36
CA ARG A 184 4.58 -15.86 -14.50
C ARG A 184 4.93 -14.43 -14.12
N VAL A 185 4.52 -13.96 -12.93
CA VAL A 185 4.89 -12.62 -12.42
C VAL A 185 6.40 -12.57 -12.14
N LEU A 186 6.96 -13.62 -11.54
CA LEU A 186 8.40 -13.73 -11.29
C LEU A 186 9.20 -13.76 -12.60
N GLN A 187 8.77 -14.53 -13.60
CA GLN A 187 9.38 -14.58 -14.93
C GLN A 187 9.35 -13.20 -15.60
N ARG A 188 8.20 -12.51 -15.61
CA ARG A 188 8.08 -11.14 -16.16
C ARG A 188 9.01 -10.15 -15.45
N ARG A 189 9.19 -10.28 -14.12
CA ARG A 189 10.13 -9.45 -13.34
C ARG A 189 11.58 -9.75 -13.72
N ARG A 190 11.97 -11.02 -13.81
CA ARG A 190 13.31 -11.46 -14.25
C ARG A 190 13.61 -10.97 -15.66
N HIS A 191 12.68 -11.16 -16.60
CA HIS A 191 12.80 -10.69 -17.98
C HIS A 191 13.00 -9.17 -18.08
N ARG A 192 12.21 -8.38 -17.34
CA ARG A 192 12.38 -6.92 -17.30
C ARG A 192 13.77 -6.51 -16.81
N LEU A 193 14.28 -7.18 -15.76
CA LEU A 193 15.62 -6.91 -15.24
C LEU A 193 16.70 -7.32 -16.24
N ALA A 194 16.54 -8.45 -16.92
CA ALA A 194 17.46 -8.89 -17.97
C ALA A 194 17.52 -7.89 -19.13
N LEU A 195 16.36 -7.37 -19.60
CA LEU A 195 16.33 -6.33 -20.64
C LEU A 195 17.03 -5.04 -20.20
N LYS A 196 16.84 -4.61 -18.95
CA LYS A 196 17.57 -3.44 -18.42
C LYS A 196 19.08 -3.66 -18.43
N ARG A 197 19.54 -4.84 -18.03
CA ARG A 197 20.97 -5.21 -18.06
C ARG A 197 21.51 -5.25 -19.49
N ARG A 198 20.80 -5.89 -20.43
CA ARG A 198 21.18 -5.95 -21.85
C ARG A 198 21.34 -4.55 -22.45
N ARG A 199 20.39 -3.64 -22.21
CA ARG A 199 20.48 -2.25 -22.67
C ARG A 199 21.68 -1.51 -22.09
N ALA A 200 22.02 -1.77 -20.83
CA ALA A 200 23.18 -1.15 -20.19
C ALA A 200 24.50 -1.70 -20.77
N ILE A 201 24.59 -3.00 -21.03
CA ILE A 201 25.74 -3.65 -21.67
C ILE A 201 25.91 -3.11 -23.09
N GLN A 202 24.86 -3.14 -23.90
CA GLN A 202 24.88 -2.62 -25.27
C GLN A 202 25.32 -1.16 -25.32
N ARG A 203 24.82 -0.31 -24.42
CA ARG A 203 25.26 1.10 -24.33
C ARG A 203 26.75 1.21 -24.03
N ARG A 204 27.28 0.37 -23.13
CA ARG A 204 28.70 0.35 -22.76
C ARG A 204 29.57 -0.13 -23.93
N GLU A 205 29.13 -1.16 -24.63
CA GLU A 205 29.80 -1.71 -25.82
C GLU A 205 29.85 -0.65 -26.92
N GLN A 206 28.72 -0.05 -27.28
CA GLN A 206 28.63 1.03 -28.28
C GLN A 206 29.51 2.24 -27.91
N ALA A 207 29.54 2.64 -26.64
CA ALA A 207 30.44 3.70 -26.20
C ALA A 207 31.91 3.30 -26.36
N SER A 208 32.27 2.06 -26.02
CA SER A 208 33.64 1.55 -26.18
C SER A 208 34.06 1.45 -27.65
N GLU A 209 33.15 1.02 -28.53
CA GLU A 209 33.35 0.96 -29.98
C GLU A 209 33.55 2.37 -30.57
N TYR A 210 32.69 3.31 -30.17
CA TYR A 210 32.82 4.71 -30.57
C TYR A 210 34.15 5.31 -30.10
N HIS A 211 34.57 5.05 -28.86
CA HIS A 211 35.86 5.50 -28.35
C HIS A 211 37.05 4.91 -29.12
N LYS A 212 36.98 3.62 -29.51
CA LYS A 212 38.01 2.98 -30.35
C LYS A 212 38.10 3.65 -31.73
N LEU A 213 36.96 3.90 -32.37
CA LEU A 213 36.89 4.57 -33.67
C LEU A 213 37.45 6.01 -33.60
N LEU A 214 37.09 6.73 -32.54
CA LEU A 214 37.57 8.10 -32.31
C LEU A 214 39.10 8.13 -32.14
N ALA A 215 39.65 7.19 -31.35
CA ALA A 215 41.09 7.05 -31.16
C ALA A 215 41.83 6.72 -32.46
N GLN A 216 41.26 5.86 -33.32
CA GLN A 216 41.82 5.56 -34.65
C GLN A 216 41.88 6.82 -35.52
N ARG A 217 40.76 7.56 -35.65
CA ARG A 217 40.71 8.80 -36.44
C ARG A 217 41.67 9.88 -35.92
N GLN A 218 41.82 10.01 -34.60
CA GLN A 218 42.78 10.92 -34.00
C GLN A 218 44.22 10.53 -34.34
N LYS A 219 44.55 9.23 -34.32
CA LYS A 219 45.88 8.74 -34.72
C LYS A 219 46.17 8.99 -36.20
N GLU A 220 45.21 8.70 -37.08
CA GLU A 220 45.33 8.97 -38.52
C GLU A 220 45.56 10.46 -38.78
N LYS A 221 44.74 11.33 -38.20
CA LYS A 221 44.90 12.80 -38.32
C LYS A 221 46.24 13.29 -37.75
N ALA A 222 46.70 12.71 -36.64
CA ALA A 222 48.01 13.05 -36.07
C ALA A 222 49.17 12.59 -36.98
N MET A 223 49.06 11.41 -37.60
CA MET A 223 50.02 10.89 -38.56
C MET A 223 50.06 11.73 -39.83
N GLU A 224 48.91 12.10 -40.38
CA GLU A 224 48.78 13.01 -41.52
C GLU A 224 49.41 14.38 -41.20
N LYS A 225 49.08 14.98 -40.06
CA LYS A 225 49.69 16.24 -39.62
C LYS A 225 51.20 16.13 -39.43
N ARG A 226 51.70 14.99 -38.92
CA ARG A 226 53.14 14.73 -38.80
C ARG A 226 53.81 14.56 -40.15
N ALA A 227 53.18 13.88 -41.10
CA ALA A 227 53.65 13.74 -42.47
C ALA A 227 53.69 15.09 -43.19
N ALA A 228 52.64 15.90 -43.08
CA ALA A 228 52.58 17.27 -43.61
C ALA A 228 53.66 18.18 -42.99
N ARG A 229 53.93 18.06 -41.68
CA ARG A 229 55.04 18.77 -41.03
C ARG A 229 56.40 18.31 -41.55
N ARG A 230 56.59 17.00 -41.76
CA ARG A 230 57.84 16.45 -42.30
C ARG A 230 58.08 16.90 -43.74
N SER A 231 57.06 16.88 -44.59
CA SER A 231 57.18 17.37 -45.97
C SER A 231 57.42 18.88 -46.03
N ALA A 232 56.78 19.66 -45.16
CA ALA A 232 57.07 21.09 -45.00
C ALA A 232 58.50 21.32 -44.51
N SER A 233 59.00 20.53 -43.56
CA SER A 233 60.39 20.65 -43.08
C SER A 233 61.40 20.27 -44.15
N LEU A 234 61.15 19.22 -44.95
CA LEU A 234 62.01 18.84 -46.07
C LEU A 234 62.04 19.91 -47.17
N ARG A 235 60.89 20.55 -47.45
CA ARG A 235 60.84 21.74 -48.32
C ARG A 235 61.64 22.92 -47.77
N SER A 236 61.57 23.19 -46.46
CA SER A 236 62.37 24.26 -45.86
C SER A 236 63.87 23.95 -45.78
N SER A 237 64.25 22.67 -45.70
CA SER A 237 65.65 22.23 -45.74
C SER A 237 66.24 22.38 -47.15
N ALA A 238 65.45 22.04 -48.18
CA ALA A 238 65.83 22.22 -49.58
C ALA A 238 65.94 23.71 -49.98
N SER A 239 65.17 24.60 -49.35
CA SER A 239 65.34 26.05 -49.53
C SER A 239 66.49 26.65 -48.71
N LYS A 240 67.03 25.93 -47.71
CA LYS A 240 68.21 26.34 -46.93
C LYS A 240 69.52 25.86 -47.54
N SER A 241 69.52 24.76 -48.30
CA SER A 241 70.69 24.27 -49.05
C SER A 241 71.08 25.16 -50.24
N ILE A 242 70.34 26.25 -50.51
CA ILE A 242 70.66 27.21 -51.58
C ILE A 242 71.43 28.44 -51.06
N THR A 243 71.51 28.68 -49.74
CA THR A 243 72.06 29.95 -49.19
C THR A 243 73.20 29.83 -48.20
N GLU A 244 73.79 28.66 -47.96
CA GLU A 244 74.98 28.53 -47.10
C GLU A 244 76.12 27.75 -47.77
N SER A 245 76.73 28.38 -48.77
CA SER A 245 78.07 28.06 -49.26
C SER A 245 78.96 29.31 -49.17
N SER A 246 79.37 29.70 -47.96
CA SER A 246 80.67 30.37 -47.78
C SER A 246 81.07 30.53 -46.30
N SER A 247 82.34 30.20 -46.05
CA SER A 247 83.24 30.64 -44.97
C SER A 247 83.51 29.72 -43.76
N ILE A 248 84.76 29.81 -43.28
CA ILE A 248 85.64 28.75 -42.76
C ILE A 248 85.97 28.93 -41.26
N LYS A 249 86.02 27.79 -40.54
CA LYS A 249 86.77 27.37 -39.30
C LYS A 249 86.99 28.35 -38.11
N LYS A 250 86.73 27.84 -36.89
CA LYS A 250 87.74 27.60 -35.79
C LYS A 250 87.16 26.78 -34.60
N PHE A 251 88.04 26.01 -33.94
CA PHE A 251 87.84 25.05 -32.81
C PHE A 251 87.74 25.74 -31.40
N PRO A 252 87.82 25.07 -30.21
CA PRO A 252 86.73 24.38 -29.48
C PRO A 252 86.57 24.73 -27.95
N MET A 253 85.41 24.34 -27.36
CA MET A 253 85.04 24.13 -25.90
C MET A 253 85.09 25.34 -24.90
N PRO A 254 84.52 25.32 -23.66
CA PRO A 254 83.55 24.44 -22.96
C PRO A 254 82.38 25.17 -22.16
N ALA A 255 81.47 24.37 -21.56
CA ALA A 255 80.72 24.56 -20.28
C ALA A 255 79.38 25.36 -20.15
N LYS A 256 78.34 24.60 -19.69
CA LYS A 256 77.31 24.83 -18.64
C LYS A 256 76.40 26.09 -18.62
N SER A 257 75.07 25.86 -18.70
CA SER A 257 74.03 26.26 -17.69
C SER A 257 72.61 25.93 -18.22
N LYS A 258 71.83 24.99 -17.64
CA LYS A 258 70.86 25.12 -16.52
C LYS A 258 69.72 26.15 -16.76
N ILE A 259 68.45 25.67 -16.65
CA ILE A 259 67.26 26.26 -15.95
C ILE A 259 65.91 26.26 -16.72
N THR A 260 65.03 25.35 -16.27
CA THR A 260 63.54 25.43 -16.10
C THR A 260 62.63 25.34 -17.35
N THR A 261 61.46 24.70 -17.33
CA THR A 261 60.44 24.53 -16.27
C THR A 261 59.73 23.17 -16.28
N LYS A 262 59.33 22.75 -15.07
CA LYS A 262 58.44 21.66 -14.71
C LYS A 262 57.00 21.93 -15.20
N VAL A 263 56.34 20.98 -15.87
CA VAL A 263 54.94 20.57 -15.60
C VAL A 263 54.72 19.13 -16.14
N ALA A 264 55.22 18.12 -15.43
CA ALA A 264 54.84 16.72 -15.66
C ALA A 264 55.17 15.88 -14.41
N ALA A 265 54.64 16.28 -13.25
CA ALA A 265 54.80 15.52 -12.01
C ALA A 265 53.55 15.53 -11.11
N ALA A 266 52.38 15.83 -11.65
CA ALA A 266 51.13 15.92 -10.88
C ALA A 266 50.14 14.77 -11.09
N GLU A 267 50.27 13.91 -12.10
CA GLU A 267 49.24 12.90 -12.40
C GLU A 267 49.59 11.45 -12.02
N ALA A 268 50.83 11.18 -11.60
CA ALA A 268 51.25 9.81 -11.25
C ALA A 268 50.94 9.39 -9.80
N LYS A 269 50.55 10.31 -8.89
CA LYS A 269 50.27 9.98 -7.47
C LYS A 269 48.80 9.79 -7.11
N VAL A 270 47.86 9.97 -8.06
CA VAL A 270 46.41 9.80 -7.78
C VAL A 270 45.91 8.38 -8.11
N LEU A 271 46.60 7.62 -8.97
CA LEU A 271 46.19 6.25 -9.30
C LEU A 271 46.65 5.20 -8.29
N GLU A 272 47.72 5.44 -7.53
CA GLU A 272 48.26 4.47 -6.58
C GLU A 272 47.49 4.38 -5.25
N LYS A 273 46.73 5.42 -4.88
CA LYS A 273 45.87 5.40 -3.68
C LYS A 273 44.49 4.78 -3.90
N ARG A 274 44.09 4.48 -5.15
CA ARG A 274 42.82 3.77 -5.44
C ARG A 274 43.00 2.25 -5.62
N GLY A 275 44.23 1.78 -5.88
CA GLY A 275 44.53 0.35 -6.03
C GLY A 275 44.63 -0.45 -4.72
N LYS A 276 44.83 0.21 -3.57
CA LYS A 276 44.93 -0.47 -2.26
C LYS A 276 43.58 -0.70 -1.55
N VAL A 277 42.47 -0.15 -2.04
CA VAL A 277 41.13 -0.32 -1.41
C VAL A 277 40.38 -1.54 -1.96
N GLN A 278 40.84 -2.20 -3.02
CA GLN A 278 40.16 -3.36 -3.62
C GLN A 278 40.79 -4.73 -3.31
N LYS A 279 41.79 -4.80 -2.42
CA LYS A 279 42.50 -6.06 -2.09
C LYS A 279 42.38 -6.51 -0.62
N VAL A 280 41.29 -6.16 0.08
CA VAL A 280 41.01 -6.63 1.46
C VAL A 280 39.67 -7.38 1.59
N GLN A 281 39.01 -7.75 0.49
CA GLN A 281 37.76 -8.55 0.57
C GLN A 281 37.80 -9.76 -0.35
N ALA A 282 38.76 -10.65 -0.14
CA ALA A 282 38.72 -12.00 -0.71
C ALA A 282 39.61 -12.97 0.08
N ALA A 283 39.25 -13.25 1.34
CA ALA A 283 39.70 -14.45 2.06
C ALA A 283 38.98 -14.59 3.42
N VAL A 284 37.79 -15.20 3.47
CA VAL A 284 37.33 -15.93 4.67
C VAL A 284 36.47 -17.13 4.23
N LYS A 285 36.89 -18.34 4.66
CA LYS A 285 36.24 -19.65 4.50
C LYS A 285 34.84 -19.71 5.15
N PRO A 286 33.94 -20.62 4.73
CA PRO A 286 32.64 -20.78 5.37
C PRO A 286 32.79 -21.49 6.72
N LYS A 287 32.40 -20.83 7.82
CA LYS A 287 32.25 -21.48 9.13
C LYS A 287 30.87 -22.11 9.24
N ALA A 288 30.88 -23.35 9.72
CA ALA A 288 29.74 -24.18 10.06
C ALA A 288 28.79 -23.50 11.06
N ALA A 289 27.53 -23.92 10.98
CA ALA A 289 26.45 -23.53 11.88
C ALA A 289 26.75 -23.91 13.34
N THR A 290 26.34 -23.03 14.26
CA THR A 290 26.00 -23.39 15.64
C THR A 290 24.84 -22.49 16.05
N PRO A 291 23.76 -23.04 16.65
CA PRO A 291 22.52 -22.29 16.85
C PRO A 291 22.64 -21.35 18.04
N ALA A 292 22.33 -20.07 17.84
CA ALA A 292 22.13 -19.13 18.93
C ALA A 292 20.81 -19.46 19.64
N LYS A 293 20.93 -19.88 20.89
CA LYS A 293 19.86 -20.06 21.89
C LYS A 293 18.99 -18.80 21.94
N PHE A 294 17.77 -18.85 21.43
CA PHE A 294 16.71 -17.94 21.85
C PHE A 294 16.15 -18.47 23.18
N LYS A 295 16.38 -17.69 24.24
CA LYS A 295 15.76 -17.87 25.56
C LYS A 295 14.24 -18.00 25.38
N MET A 296 13.70 -19.18 25.67
CA MET A 296 12.30 -19.34 26.03
C MET A 296 12.09 -18.56 27.34
N GLN A 297 11.34 -17.45 27.27
CA GLN A 297 10.71 -16.93 28.47
C GLN A 297 9.51 -17.83 28.75
N ALA A 298 9.71 -18.71 29.72
CA ALA A 298 8.68 -19.51 30.34
C ALA A 298 7.61 -18.58 30.93
N LYS A 299 6.34 -18.86 30.63
CA LYS A 299 5.24 -18.46 31.48
C LYS A 299 5.35 -19.25 32.80
N PRO A 300 5.28 -18.63 33.98
CA PRO A 300 4.99 -19.38 35.19
C PRO A 300 3.48 -19.62 35.24
N ASN A 301 3.09 -20.89 35.07
CA ASN A 301 1.84 -21.42 35.61
C ASN A 301 2.14 -21.91 37.03
N ALA A 302 1.53 -21.30 38.04
CA ALA A 302 1.20 -21.94 39.32
C ALA A 302 0.36 -20.97 40.17
N ALA A 303 -0.93 -21.29 40.34
CA ALA A 303 -1.66 -21.19 41.61
C ALA A 303 -3.11 -21.66 41.37
N SER A 304 -3.29 -22.98 41.37
CA SER A 304 -4.56 -23.60 41.73
C SER A 304 -4.69 -23.53 43.25
N ALA A 305 -5.69 -22.79 43.74
CA ALA A 305 -6.19 -22.93 45.10
C ALA A 305 -7.66 -23.32 45.02
N ALA A 306 -7.94 -24.49 45.58
CA ALA A 306 -9.24 -25.09 45.72
C ALA A 306 -10.13 -24.30 46.68
N ALA A 307 -11.41 -24.20 46.36
CA ALA A 307 -12.47 -24.03 47.34
C ALA A 307 -13.68 -24.84 46.89
N ALA A 308 -14.14 -25.69 47.80
CA ALA A 308 -15.19 -26.68 47.65
C ALA A 308 -16.59 -26.05 47.56
N GLY A 309 -17.55 -26.78 46.97
CA GLY A 309 -18.94 -26.34 46.94
C GLY A 309 -19.93 -27.25 46.20
N LYS A 310 -20.08 -28.50 46.67
CA LYS A 310 -21.31 -29.33 46.74
C LYS A 310 -22.42 -29.25 45.65
N THR A 311 -22.78 -30.47 45.18
CA THR A 311 -24.14 -31.01 44.90
C THR A 311 -24.87 -30.46 43.65
N THR A 312 -25.63 -31.18 42.83
CA THR A 312 -26.45 -32.42 42.92
C THR A 312 -26.62 -33.06 41.52
N ALA A 313 -27.01 -34.34 41.52
CA ALA A 313 -27.33 -35.19 40.38
C ALA A 313 -28.46 -34.71 39.45
N ALA A 314 -28.40 -35.13 38.17
CA ALA A 314 -29.57 -35.61 37.41
C ALA A 314 -29.15 -36.31 36.11
N LYS A 315 -29.28 -37.65 36.10
CA LYS A 315 -29.39 -38.48 34.89
C LYS A 315 -30.68 -38.10 34.14
N LYS A 316 -30.62 -37.88 32.83
CA LYS A 316 -31.78 -38.05 31.95
C LYS A 316 -31.41 -38.84 30.70
N THR A 317 -32.00 -40.03 30.66
CA THR A 317 -32.14 -41.00 29.58
C THR A 317 -32.64 -40.37 28.28
N ILE A 318 -32.02 -40.72 27.15
CA ILE A 318 -32.61 -40.56 25.81
C ILE A 318 -32.86 -41.97 25.25
N THR A 319 -34.14 -42.33 25.19
CA THR A 319 -34.67 -43.52 24.54
C THR A 319 -34.73 -43.33 23.02
N LYS A 320 -34.17 -44.30 22.30
CA LYS A 320 -34.41 -44.60 20.87
C LYS A 320 -35.91 -44.74 20.59
N LYS A 321 -36.43 -44.07 19.55
CA LYS A 321 -37.65 -44.49 18.86
C LYS A 321 -37.31 -44.88 17.42
N THR A 322 -37.54 -46.14 17.11
CA THR A 322 -37.48 -46.77 15.80
C THR A 322 -38.82 -46.65 15.07
N LYS A 323 -38.72 -46.42 13.75
CA LYS A 323 -39.56 -46.91 12.62
C LYS A 323 -41.06 -47.16 12.84
N SER A 324 -41.88 -46.60 11.95
CA SER A 324 -42.69 -47.41 11.03
C SER A 324 -43.27 -46.58 9.88
N SER A 325 -42.93 -47.02 8.67
CA SER A 325 -43.59 -46.76 7.40
C SER A 325 -44.97 -47.42 7.34
N GLY A 326 -45.95 -46.76 6.73
CA GLY A 326 -47.25 -47.34 6.41
C GLY A 326 -48.05 -46.44 5.48
N LYS A 327 -47.91 -46.68 4.17
CA LYS A 327 -48.80 -46.17 3.11
C LYS A 327 -50.08 -47.00 3.14
N LYS A 328 -51.23 -46.33 3.15
CA LYS A 328 -52.34 -46.50 2.21
C LYS A 328 -53.18 -45.24 2.25
#